data_AF-A0A953FGK2-F1
#
_entry.id   AF-A0A953FGK2-F1
#
_cell.length_a   1.000
_cell.length_b   1.000
_cell.length_c   1.000
_cell.angle_alpha   90.00
_cell.angle_beta   90.00
_cell.angle_gamma   90.00
#
_symmetry.space_group_name_H-M   'P 1'
#
loop_
_entity.id
_entity.type
_entity.pdbx_description
1 polymer ?
#
loop_
_entity_poly.entity_id
_entity_poly.type
_entity_poly.pdbx_seq_one_letter_code
_entity_poly.pdbx_strand_id
1 'polypeptide(L)'
;MKFELDENQRGAFHFLLLGVLVVGLPALIIHLVDESQTAVVTTDIHRLQVFRNGYLLSDPGLVASASSTRGERLVAGVLLGLAIGTVVAALCWLLRLRPGHWMAGRWSGGIAMAYFIPVALLLPANMCAPSRGLLVRTGSRSVPRTDLPLPFTSHTDTILLGPEQLALSRGNGAWQVRLRSDDREILIASSYADSALVAAGVDQLRRIINPE
;
A
#
# COMPACT_ATOMS: atom_id res chain seq x y z
N MET A 1 -12.52 -33.99 29.88
CA MET A 1 -12.83 -32.82 30.72
C MET A 1 -13.35 -31.71 29.84
N LYS A 2 -14.63 -31.33 29.97
CA LYS A 2 -15.18 -30.11 29.35
C LYS A 2 -14.68 -28.93 30.18
N PHE A 3 -13.88 -28.06 29.58
CA PHE A 3 -13.60 -26.75 30.17
C PHE A 3 -14.86 -25.88 30.01
N GLU A 4 -15.71 -25.89 31.03
CA GLU A 4 -16.81 -24.92 31.17
C GLU A 4 -16.20 -23.61 31.68
N LEU A 5 -15.80 -22.74 30.75
CA LEU A 5 -15.46 -21.35 31.07
C LEU A 5 -16.76 -20.59 31.37
N ASP A 6 -16.76 -19.91 32.51
CA ASP A 6 -17.80 -19.01 32.98
C ASP A 6 -18.19 -18.00 31.88
N GLU A 7 -19.47 -17.62 31.74
CA GLU A 7 -19.98 -16.83 30.60
C GLU A 7 -19.20 -15.51 30.37
N ASN A 8 -18.76 -14.86 31.45
CA ASN A 8 -17.91 -13.66 31.38
C ASN A 8 -16.48 -13.95 30.92
N GLN A 9 -15.91 -15.10 31.29
CA GLN A 9 -14.58 -15.52 30.84
C GLN A 9 -14.60 -15.94 29.37
N ARG A 10 -15.70 -16.58 28.93
CA ARG A 10 -15.95 -16.85 27.52
C ARG A 10 -16.03 -15.54 26.74
N GLY A 11 -16.75 -14.53 27.21
CA GLY A 11 -16.78 -13.20 26.60
C GLY A 11 -15.39 -12.56 26.50
N ALA A 12 -14.63 -12.54 27.59
CA ALA A 12 -13.26 -12.02 27.62
C ALA A 12 -12.31 -12.76 26.67
N PHE A 13 -12.42 -14.09 26.59
CA PHE A 13 -11.65 -14.91 25.66
C PHE A 13 -12.01 -14.61 24.21
N HIS A 14 -13.30 -14.43 23.88
CA HIS A 14 -13.71 -14.04 22.52
C HIS A 14 -13.19 -12.64 22.16
N PHE A 15 -13.19 -11.68 23.09
CA PHE A 15 -12.61 -10.36 22.86
C PHE A 15 -11.09 -10.41 22.68
N LEU A 16 -10.39 -11.22 23.46
CA LEU A 16 -8.94 -11.39 23.34
C LEU A 16 -8.59 -12.07 22.01
N LEU A 17 -9.35 -13.10 21.64
CA LEU A 17 -9.20 -13.80 20.36
C LEU A 17 -9.56 -12.89 19.18
N LEU A 18 -10.57 -12.02 19.32
CA LEU A 18 -10.90 -10.97 18.37
C LEU A 18 -9.74 -9.97 18.26
N GLY A 19 -9.15 -9.53 19.38
CA GLY A 19 -7.99 -8.63 19.37
C GLY A 19 -6.78 -9.22 18.67
N VAL A 20 -6.48 -10.50 18.93
CA VAL A 20 -5.41 -11.24 18.23
C VAL A 20 -5.75 -11.42 16.75
N LEU A 21 -7.01 -11.68 16.40
CA LEU A 21 -7.41 -11.82 15.00
C LEU A 21 -7.37 -10.49 14.25
N VAL A 22 -7.75 -9.38 14.91
CA VAL A 22 -7.84 -8.04 14.30
C VAL A 22 -6.47 -7.37 14.20
N VAL A 23 -5.57 -7.59 15.16
CA VAL A 23 -4.24 -6.95 15.19
C VAL A 23 -3.13 -7.94 14.84
N GLY A 24 -3.15 -9.13 15.45
CA GLY A 24 -2.13 -10.14 15.28
C GLY A 24 -2.13 -10.77 13.89
N LEU A 25 -3.30 -11.09 13.31
CA LEU A 25 -3.35 -11.67 11.97
C LEU A 25 -2.83 -10.71 10.89
N PRO A 26 -3.22 -9.41 10.84
CA PRO A 26 -2.60 -8.47 9.92
C PRO A 26 -1.10 -8.30 10.17
N ALA A 27 -0.66 -8.19 11.42
CA ALA A 27 0.77 -8.07 11.74
C ALA A 27 1.57 -9.29 11.28
N LEU A 28 1.04 -10.50 11.45
CA LEU A 28 1.66 -11.74 10.99
C LEU A 28 1.74 -11.82 9.47
N ILE A 29 0.65 -11.48 8.77
CA ILE A 29 0.62 -11.44 7.31
C ILE A 29 1.66 -10.45 6.78
N ILE A 30 1.71 -9.24 7.36
CA ILE A 30 2.70 -8.21 7.03
C ILE A 30 4.13 -8.77 7.22
N HIS A 31 4.39 -9.41 8.36
CA HIS A 31 5.71 -9.93 8.69
C HIS A 31 6.18 -11.05 7.75
N LEU A 32 5.33 -12.07 7.52
CA LEU A 32 5.64 -13.18 6.61
C LEU A 32 5.93 -12.69 5.19
N VAL A 33 5.19 -11.67 4.77
CA VAL A 33 5.38 -11.09 3.46
C VAL A 33 6.71 -10.32 3.39
N ASP A 34 7.06 -9.53 4.40
CA ASP A 34 8.34 -8.81 4.44
C ASP A 34 9.54 -9.76 4.44
N GLU A 35 9.44 -10.88 5.17
CA GLU A 35 10.46 -11.92 5.19
C GLU A 35 10.63 -12.59 3.81
N SER A 36 9.52 -12.86 3.12
CA SER A 36 9.56 -13.46 1.78
C SER A 36 10.19 -12.54 0.71
N GLN A 37 10.07 -11.22 0.87
CA GLN A 37 10.57 -10.24 -0.09
C GLN A 37 12.05 -9.88 0.11
N THR A 38 12.58 -10.04 1.32
CA THR A 38 13.97 -9.75 1.63
C THR A 38 14.92 -10.87 1.20
N ALA A 39 14.44 -12.12 1.12
CA ALA A 39 15.26 -13.30 0.82
C ALA A 39 15.78 -13.42 -0.64
N VAL A 40 15.21 -12.69 -1.61
CA VAL A 40 15.42 -12.97 -3.05
C VAL A 40 16.19 -11.87 -3.81
N VAL A 41 16.64 -10.80 -3.14
CA VAL A 41 17.14 -9.59 -3.83
C VAL A 41 18.65 -9.42 -3.70
N THR A 42 19.35 -9.23 -4.83
CA THR A 42 20.78 -8.90 -4.88
C THR A 42 21.09 -7.59 -4.13
N THR A 43 22.30 -7.47 -3.57
CA THR A 43 22.71 -6.36 -2.67
C THR A 43 22.47 -4.96 -3.23
N ASP A 44 22.61 -4.77 -4.55
CA ASP A 44 22.41 -3.47 -5.20
C ASP A 44 20.93 -3.09 -5.36
N ILE A 45 20.06 -4.07 -5.69
CA ILE A 45 18.62 -3.83 -5.82
C ILE A 45 17.95 -3.73 -4.44
N HIS A 46 18.58 -4.29 -3.41
CA HIS A 46 18.14 -4.18 -2.01
C HIS A 46 18.05 -2.72 -1.55
N ARG A 47 18.92 -1.85 -2.05
CA ARG A 47 18.92 -0.42 -1.71
C ARG A 47 17.69 0.33 -2.23
N LEU A 48 17.04 -0.17 -3.29
CA LEU A 48 15.79 0.39 -3.81
C LEU A 48 14.57 -0.01 -2.98
N GLN A 49 14.66 -1.06 -2.16
CA GLN A 49 13.53 -1.51 -1.33
C GLN A 49 13.08 -0.43 -0.33
N VAL A 50 13.99 0.46 0.06
CA VAL A 50 13.72 1.63 0.91
C VAL A 50 12.61 2.50 0.34
N PHE A 51 12.44 2.53 -0.99
CA PHE A 51 11.42 3.30 -1.70
C PHE A 51 10.14 2.52 -2.03
N ARG A 52 9.95 1.33 -1.44
CA ARG A 52 8.70 0.57 -1.65
C ARG A 52 7.57 1.00 -0.71
N ASN A 53 7.87 1.70 0.38
CA ASN A 53 6.87 2.15 1.37
C ASN A 53 5.89 1.04 1.82
N GLY A 54 6.42 -0.18 2.00
CA GLY A 54 5.62 -1.35 2.36
C GLY A 54 4.68 -1.84 1.25
N TYR A 55 4.82 -1.44 -0.01
CA TYR A 55 4.11 -2.10 -1.10
C TYR A 55 4.78 -3.42 -1.49
N LEU A 56 3.95 -4.38 -1.86
CA LEU A 56 4.37 -5.70 -2.29
C LEU A 56 4.53 -5.73 -3.80
N LEU A 57 5.67 -5.23 -4.27
CA LEU A 57 5.94 -5.13 -5.70
C LEU A 57 6.65 -6.38 -6.18
N SER A 58 6.08 -7.03 -7.21
CA SER A 58 6.60 -8.27 -7.79
C SER A 58 7.95 -8.08 -8.51
N ASP A 59 8.19 -6.91 -9.08
CA ASP A 59 9.45 -6.59 -9.74
C ASP A 59 10.38 -5.86 -8.73
N PRO A 60 11.58 -6.40 -8.43
CA PRO A 60 12.52 -5.86 -7.45
C PRO A 60 13.02 -4.45 -7.80
N GLY A 61 13.01 -4.05 -9.09
CA GLY A 61 13.44 -2.73 -9.56
C GLY A 61 12.39 -1.61 -9.42
N LEU A 62 11.13 -1.94 -9.09
CA LEU A 62 10.08 -0.93 -8.93
C LEU A 62 10.23 -0.15 -7.63
N VAL A 63 10.03 1.16 -7.74
CA VAL A 63 9.91 2.09 -6.61
C VAL A 63 8.50 2.67 -6.57
N ALA A 64 8.03 3.06 -5.39
CA ALA A 64 6.68 3.56 -5.19
C ALA A 64 6.64 4.80 -4.29
N SER A 65 5.70 5.70 -4.56
CA SER A 65 5.39 6.79 -3.63
C SER A 65 4.16 6.45 -2.80
N ALA A 66 4.26 6.63 -1.49
CA ALA A 66 3.12 6.62 -0.58
C ALA A 66 3.11 7.89 0.26
N SER A 67 1.91 8.39 0.56
CA SER A 67 1.71 9.44 1.57
C SER A 67 1.42 8.84 2.95
N SER A 68 0.94 7.59 3.00
CA SER A 68 0.54 6.86 4.19
C SER A 68 1.33 5.58 4.41
N THR A 69 1.39 5.14 5.66
CA THR A 69 2.04 3.88 6.06
C THR A 69 1.20 2.67 5.63
N ARG A 70 1.84 1.50 5.52
CA ARG A 70 1.15 0.23 5.20
C ARG A 70 -0.03 -0.03 6.16
N GLY A 71 0.17 0.24 7.45
CA GLY A 71 -0.88 0.08 8.47
C GLY A 71 -2.09 0.98 8.23
N GLU A 72 -1.86 2.27 7.95
CA GLU A 72 -2.93 3.22 7.63
C GLU A 72 -3.74 2.80 6.40
N ARG A 73 -3.07 2.30 5.35
CA ARG A 73 -3.76 1.80 4.14
C ARG A 73 -4.63 0.58 4.42
N LEU A 74 -4.14 -0.35 5.23
CA LEU A 74 -4.92 -1.53 5.63
C LEU A 74 -6.14 -1.15 6.46
N VAL A 75 -5.96 -0.26 7.44
CA VAL A 75 -7.07 0.25 8.26
C VAL A 75 -8.10 0.96 7.39
N ALA A 76 -7.66 1.82 6.47
CA ALA A 76 -8.54 2.48 5.52
C ALA A 76 -9.31 1.48 4.65
N GLY A 77 -8.66 0.41 4.17
CA GLY A 77 -9.29 -0.63 3.37
C GLY A 77 -10.37 -1.40 4.14
N VAL A 78 -10.10 -1.71 5.42
CA VAL A 78 -11.09 -2.33 6.32
C VAL A 78 -12.26 -1.39 6.56
N LEU A 79 -12.01 -0.12 6.88
CA LEU A 79 -13.06 0.88 7.14
C LEU A 79 -13.95 1.12 5.91
N LEU A 80 -13.36 1.19 4.71
CA LEU A 80 -14.12 1.31 3.46
C LEU A 80 -14.97 0.07 3.19
N GLY A 81 -14.42 -1.12 3.41
CA GLY A 81 -15.18 -2.37 3.31
C GLY A 81 -16.38 -2.41 4.26
N LEU A 82 -16.19 -2.02 5.52
CA LEU A 82 -17.28 -1.90 6.50
C LEU A 82 -18.32 -0.88 6.06
N ALA A 83 -17.89 0.31 5.63
CA ALA A 83 -18.78 1.37 5.19
C ALA A 83 -19.66 0.93 4.01
N ILE A 84 -19.09 0.25 3.00
CA ILE A 84 -19.85 -0.30 1.88
C ILE A 84 -20.86 -1.34 2.35
N GLY A 85 -20.45 -2.27 3.22
CA GLY A 85 -21.36 -3.26 3.78
C GLY A 85 -22.53 -2.62 4.55
N THR A 86 -22.27 -1.57 5.33
CA THR A 86 -23.29 -0.81 6.04
C THR A 86 -24.24 -0.08 5.08
N VAL A 87 -23.71 0.58 4.04
CA VAL A 87 -24.53 1.28 3.03
C VAL A 87 -25.43 0.29 2.29
N VAL A 88 -24.91 -0.86 1.87
CA VAL A 88 -25.71 -1.90 1.18
C VAL A 88 -26.80 -2.45 2.11
N ALA A 89 -26.47 -2.74 3.37
CA ALA A 89 -27.47 -3.20 4.34
C ALA A 89 -28.58 -2.15 4.55
N ALA A 90 -28.20 -0.87 4.69
CA ALA A 90 -29.13 0.25 4.87
C ALA A 90 -30.03 0.44 3.65
N LEU A 91 -29.49 0.33 2.44
CA LEU A 91 -30.27 0.39 1.19
C LEU A 91 -31.25 -0.79 1.07
N CYS A 92 -30.80 -2.02 1.34
CA CYS A 92 -31.69 -3.19 1.33
C CYS A 92 -32.82 -3.06 2.36
N TRP A 93 -32.53 -2.49 3.54
CA TRP A 93 -33.52 -2.20 4.57
C TRP A 93 -34.52 -1.13 4.11
N LEU A 94 -34.03 -0.02 3.56
CA LEU A 94 -34.85 1.09 3.05
C LEU A 94 -35.80 0.63 1.93
N LEU A 95 -35.30 -0.23 1.03
CA LEU A 95 -36.05 -0.81 -0.08
C LEU A 95 -36.96 -1.98 0.33
N ARG A 96 -37.06 -2.28 1.64
CA ARG A 96 -37.89 -3.34 2.21
C ARG A 96 -37.63 -4.73 1.60
N LEU A 97 -36.38 -5.00 1.19
CA LEU A 97 -35.95 -6.33 0.75
C LEU A 97 -35.78 -7.22 1.98
N ARG A 98 -36.88 -7.89 2.38
CA ARG A 98 -37.08 -8.41 3.74
C ARG A 98 -36.28 -9.66 4.13
N PRO A 99 -35.98 -10.65 3.27
CA PRO A 99 -35.08 -11.73 3.69
C PRO A 99 -33.63 -11.36 3.36
N GLY A 100 -32.80 -11.17 4.39
CA GLY A 100 -31.34 -11.22 4.24
C GLY A 100 -30.58 -9.90 4.02
N HIS A 101 -31.15 -8.73 4.34
CA HIS A 101 -30.42 -7.44 4.27
C HIS A 101 -29.09 -7.46 5.06
N TRP A 102 -29.09 -8.11 6.23
CA TRP A 102 -27.86 -8.33 7.01
C TRP A 102 -26.84 -9.21 6.26
N MET A 103 -27.33 -10.22 5.56
CA MET A 103 -26.50 -11.14 4.78
C MET A 103 -25.92 -10.44 3.55
N ALA A 104 -26.72 -9.62 2.85
CA ALA A 104 -26.27 -8.77 1.75
C ALA A 104 -25.19 -7.77 2.20
N GLY A 105 -25.37 -7.12 3.36
CA GLY A 105 -24.36 -6.23 3.95
C GLY A 105 -23.05 -6.95 4.30
N ARG A 106 -23.14 -8.14 4.91
CA ARG A 106 -21.96 -8.95 5.25
C ARG A 106 -21.18 -9.40 4.01
N TRP A 107 -21.88 -9.89 2.99
CA TRP A 107 -21.23 -10.35 1.75
C TRP A 107 -20.63 -9.19 0.97
N SER A 108 -21.36 -8.07 0.81
CA SER A 108 -20.82 -6.88 0.13
C SER A 108 -19.63 -6.28 0.87
N GLY A 109 -19.69 -6.17 2.21
CA GLY A 109 -18.55 -5.72 3.02
C GLY A 109 -17.37 -6.68 2.94
N GLY A 110 -17.61 -7.99 2.98
CA GLY A 110 -16.57 -9.01 2.83
C GLY A 110 -15.89 -8.98 1.46
N ILE A 111 -16.67 -8.86 0.38
CA ILE A 111 -16.16 -8.71 -0.99
C ILE A 111 -15.36 -7.40 -1.12
N ALA A 112 -15.86 -6.30 -0.56
CA ALA A 112 -15.16 -5.03 -0.57
C ALA A 112 -13.83 -5.10 0.20
N MET A 113 -13.78 -5.75 1.36
CA MET A 113 -12.53 -6.00 2.09
C MET A 113 -11.57 -6.88 1.30
N ALA A 114 -12.07 -7.96 0.70
CA ALA A 114 -11.27 -8.85 -0.15
C ALA A 114 -10.69 -8.12 -1.38
N TYR A 115 -11.27 -6.98 -1.76
CA TYR A 115 -10.73 -6.09 -2.78
C TYR A 115 -9.75 -5.06 -2.21
N PHE A 116 -10.15 -4.28 -1.19
CA PHE A 116 -9.36 -3.17 -0.68
C PHE A 116 -8.09 -3.58 0.07
N ILE A 117 -8.08 -4.75 0.71
CA ILE A 117 -6.89 -5.24 1.44
C ILE A 117 -5.75 -5.56 0.46
N PRO A 118 -5.94 -6.38 -0.58
CA PRO A 118 -4.92 -6.55 -1.61
C PRO A 118 -4.52 -5.24 -2.28
N VAL A 119 -5.47 -4.34 -2.53
CA VAL A 119 -5.19 -3.02 -3.13
C VAL A 119 -4.29 -2.17 -2.23
N ALA A 120 -4.53 -2.12 -0.92
CA ALA A 120 -3.70 -1.42 0.05
C ALA A 120 -2.24 -1.91 0.07
N LEU A 121 -2.03 -3.18 -0.28
CA LEU A 121 -0.74 -3.86 -0.20
C LEU A 121 0.01 -3.89 -1.53
N LEU A 122 -0.69 -4.04 -2.66
CA LEU A 122 -0.09 -4.35 -3.95
C LEU A 122 -0.10 -3.17 -4.92
N LEU A 123 -1.00 -2.20 -4.73
CA LEU A 123 -1.34 -1.22 -5.76
C LEU A 123 -1.04 0.20 -5.26
N PRO A 124 0.21 0.66 -5.42
CA PRO A 124 0.59 2.01 -5.04
C PRO A 124 -0.12 3.08 -5.87
N ALA A 125 -0.28 4.26 -5.25
CA ALA A 125 -0.79 5.46 -5.89
C ALA A 125 0.09 5.88 -7.08
N ASN A 126 1.41 5.92 -6.87
CA ASN A 126 2.38 6.05 -7.95
C ASN A 126 3.44 4.96 -7.86
N MET A 127 3.72 4.32 -8.99
CA MET A 127 4.85 3.41 -9.17
C MET A 127 5.75 3.89 -10.29
N CYS A 128 7.04 3.67 -10.16
CA CYS A 128 8.05 3.99 -11.15
C CYS A 128 8.93 2.77 -11.41
N ALA A 129 9.12 2.47 -12.70
CA ALA A 129 10.15 1.55 -13.18
C ALA A 129 11.30 2.36 -13.78
N PRO A 130 12.41 2.57 -13.05
CA PRO A 130 13.60 3.18 -13.63
C PRO A 130 14.25 2.21 -14.61
N SER A 131 14.43 2.61 -15.85
CA SER A 131 15.12 1.82 -16.87
C SER A 131 16.43 2.48 -17.32
N ARG A 132 17.36 1.69 -17.84
CA ARG A 132 18.62 2.20 -18.41
C ARG A 132 18.28 3.04 -19.64
N GLY A 133 18.71 4.30 -19.66
CA GLY A 133 18.57 5.14 -20.86
C GLY A 133 17.22 5.85 -20.99
N LEU A 134 16.86 6.59 -19.95
CA LEU A 134 15.87 7.67 -19.98
C LEU A 134 14.38 7.32 -19.78
N LEU A 135 13.86 6.09 -19.84
CA LEU A 135 12.40 5.88 -19.75
C LEU A 135 11.95 5.57 -18.32
N VAL A 136 11.31 6.54 -17.67
CA VAL A 136 10.55 6.31 -16.43
C VAL A 136 9.09 6.06 -16.77
N ARG A 137 8.63 4.82 -16.55
CA ARG A 137 7.20 4.53 -16.60
C ARG A 137 6.57 4.86 -15.24
N THR A 138 5.83 5.95 -15.16
CA THR A 138 5.04 6.30 -13.98
C THR A 138 3.61 5.81 -14.14
N GLY A 139 3.18 4.89 -13.28
CA GLY A 139 1.77 4.54 -13.16
C GLY A 139 1.14 5.35 -12.05
N SER A 140 0.25 6.30 -12.37
CA SER A 140 -0.53 7.06 -11.37
C SER A 140 -1.96 6.54 -11.31
N ARG A 141 -2.55 6.55 -10.12
CA ARG A 141 -3.94 6.18 -9.91
C ARG A 141 -4.65 7.27 -9.15
N SER A 142 -5.92 7.50 -9.47
CA SER A 142 -6.75 8.40 -8.67
C SER A 142 -6.99 7.76 -7.32
N VAL A 143 -6.63 8.51 -6.29
CA VAL A 143 -6.75 8.08 -4.92
C VAL A 143 -7.79 8.95 -4.24
N PRO A 144 -8.81 8.38 -3.56
CA PRO A 144 -9.51 9.11 -2.50
C PRO A 144 -8.49 9.57 -1.46
N ARG A 145 -8.86 10.44 -0.51
CA ARG A 145 -7.96 10.93 0.56
C ARG A 145 -7.10 9.87 1.30
N THR A 146 -7.43 8.60 1.18
CA THR A 146 -6.69 7.43 1.63
C THR A 146 -6.02 6.79 0.43
N ASP A 147 -4.68 6.57 0.40
CA ASP A 147 -3.80 5.98 -0.66
C ASP A 147 -4.28 4.69 -1.40
N LEU A 148 -5.53 4.28 -1.22
CA LEU A 148 -6.26 3.22 -1.90
C LEU A 148 -6.76 3.67 -3.29
N PRO A 149 -6.14 3.21 -4.39
CA PRO A 149 -6.57 3.61 -5.72
C PRO A 149 -7.97 3.10 -6.07
N LEU A 150 -8.71 3.91 -6.83
CA LEU A 150 -9.96 3.47 -7.47
C LEU A 150 -9.66 2.52 -8.63
N PRO A 151 -10.48 1.48 -8.84
CA PRO A 151 -10.37 0.64 -10.04
C PRO A 151 -10.53 1.51 -11.30
N PHE A 152 -9.77 1.18 -12.35
CA PHE A 152 -9.85 1.80 -13.68
C PHE A 152 -9.37 3.26 -13.79
N THR A 153 -8.70 3.80 -12.78
CA THR A 153 -8.16 5.17 -12.81
C THR A 153 -6.66 5.23 -13.13
N SER A 154 -6.12 4.17 -13.73
CA SER A 154 -4.68 4.07 -14.00
C SER A 154 -4.30 4.91 -15.21
N HIS A 155 -3.43 5.89 -15.01
CA HIS A 155 -2.69 6.55 -16.07
C HIS A 155 -1.27 5.99 -16.10
N THR A 156 -0.75 5.73 -17.30
CA THR A 156 0.67 5.39 -17.48
C THR A 156 1.30 6.47 -18.32
N ASP A 157 2.25 7.18 -17.74
CA ASP A 157 3.11 8.11 -18.47
C ASP A 157 4.50 7.53 -18.62
N THR A 158 5.14 7.86 -19.72
CA THR A 158 6.54 7.54 -19.98
C THR A 158 7.30 8.85 -20.11
N ILE A 159 8.23 9.10 -19.19
CA ILE A 159 8.99 10.35 -19.13
C ILE A 159 10.44 10.05 -19.49
N LEU A 160 11.00 10.91 -20.35
CA LEU A 160 12.40 10.88 -20.76
C LEU A 160 13.25 11.63 -19.71
N LEU A 161 14.15 10.94 -19.02
CA LEU A 161 14.98 11.48 -17.93
C LEU A 161 16.35 11.98 -18.40
N GLY A 162 16.70 13.20 -18.01
CA GLY A 162 18.10 13.67 -17.98
C GLY A 162 18.78 13.43 -16.61
N PRO A 163 20.12 13.32 -16.56
CA PRO A 163 20.90 13.07 -15.35
C PRO A 163 20.67 14.10 -14.22
N GLU A 164 20.36 15.35 -14.57
CA GLU A 164 20.24 16.47 -13.62
C GLU A 164 18.82 16.68 -13.05
N GLN A 165 17.87 15.84 -13.45
CA GLN A 165 16.45 16.05 -13.16
C GLN A 165 15.95 15.40 -11.87
N LEU A 166 16.84 14.76 -11.08
CA LEU A 166 16.51 14.14 -9.79
C LEU A 166 16.73 15.12 -8.62
N ALA A 167 15.63 15.54 -8.00
CA ALA A 167 15.64 16.35 -6.79
C ALA A 167 15.29 15.51 -5.55
N LEU A 168 16.07 15.66 -4.49
CA LEU A 168 15.76 15.12 -3.17
C LEU A 168 15.16 16.24 -2.31
N SER A 169 13.99 16.01 -1.74
CA SER A 169 13.35 16.93 -0.81
C SER A 169 12.80 16.18 0.41
N ARG A 170 12.48 16.92 1.47
CA ARG A 170 11.80 16.37 2.64
C ARG A 170 10.41 16.99 2.73
N GLY A 171 9.37 16.16 2.77
CA GLY A 171 7.98 16.60 2.80
C GLY A 171 7.10 15.62 3.55
N ASN A 172 6.21 16.13 4.40
CA ASN A 172 5.29 15.32 5.23
C ASN A 172 6.00 14.25 6.07
N GLY A 173 7.20 14.56 6.60
CA GLY A 173 7.99 13.62 7.41
C GLY A 173 8.75 12.55 6.63
N ALA A 174 8.49 12.39 5.33
CA ALA A 174 9.21 11.46 4.44
C ALA A 174 10.28 12.16 3.61
N TRP A 175 11.31 11.40 3.24
CA TRP A 175 12.18 11.74 2.12
C TRP A 175 11.43 11.52 0.81
N GLN A 176 11.55 12.45 -0.12
CA GLN A 176 10.86 12.45 -1.39
C GLN A 176 11.87 12.60 -2.52
N VAL A 177 11.86 11.63 -3.44
CA VAL A 177 12.61 11.69 -4.69
C VAL A 177 11.66 12.17 -5.77
N ARG A 178 11.92 13.36 -6.29
CA ARG A 178 11.10 14.02 -7.30
C ARG A 178 11.86 14.14 -8.61
N LEU A 179 11.14 13.96 -9.69
CA LEU A 179 11.57 14.24 -11.05
C LEU A 179 11.20 15.67 -11.37
N ARG A 180 12.15 16.48 -11.81
CA ARG A 180 11.88 17.82 -12.31
C ARG A 180 12.11 17.85 -13.81
N SER A 181 11.01 17.90 -14.56
CA SER A 181 11.00 18.26 -15.98
C SER A 181 10.66 19.75 -16.10
N ASP A 182 11.02 20.40 -17.20
CA ASP A 182 10.90 21.85 -17.39
C ASP A 182 9.49 22.39 -17.07
N ASP A 183 8.45 21.59 -17.28
CA ASP A 183 7.05 21.96 -17.01
C ASP A 183 6.40 21.25 -15.80
N ARG A 184 7.05 20.23 -15.21
CA ARG A 184 6.40 19.39 -14.18
C ARG A 184 7.37 18.83 -13.15
N GLU A 185 6.94 18.85 -11.89
CA GLU A 185 7.57 18.10 -10.81
C GLU A 185 6.73 16.86 -10.47
N ILE A 186 7.33 15.68 -10.51
CA ILE A 186 6.63 14.40 -10.34
C ILE A 186 7.28 13.63 -9.21
N LEU A 187 6.50 13.25 -8.20
CA LEU A 187 6.97 12.39 -7.11
C LEU A 187 7.17 10.97 -7.61
N ILE A 188 8.43 10.52 -7.68
CA ILE A 188 8.79 9.19 -8.18
C ILE A 188 8.77 8.17 -7.03
N ALA A 189 9.31 8.57 -5.88
CA ALA A 189 9.46 7.72 -4.71
C ALA A 189 9.40 8.54 -3.43
N SER A 190 8.93 7.92 -2.37
CA SER A 190 9.07 8.46 -1.01
C SER A 190 9.63 7.39 -0.07
N SER A 191 10.19 7.79 1.06
CA SER A 191 10.58 6.86 2.11
C SER A 191 10.59 7.52 3.48
N TYR A 192 10.11 6.79 4.48
CA TYR A 192 10.21 7.17 5.89
C TYR A 192 11.47 6.61 6.59
N ALA A 193 12.36 5.95 5.83
CA ALA A 193 13.59 5.37 6.38
C ALA A 193 14.64 6.42 6.74
N ASP A 194 15.69 5.95 7.43
CA ASP A 194 16.85 6.76 7.81
C ASP A 194 17.55 7.40 6.60
N SER A 195 18.09 8.59 6.81
CA SER A 195 18.73 9.39 5.77
C SER A 195 19.88 8.67 5.05
N ALA A 196 20.64 7.83 5.76
CA ALA A 196 21.73 7.05 5.19
C ALA A 196 21.24 5.98 4.19
N LEU A 197 20.14 5.30 4.51
CA LEU A 197 19.52 4.30 3.65
C LEU A 197 18.90 4.96 2.41
N VAL A 198 18.24 6.11 2.61
CA VAL A 198 17.68 6.90 1.51
C VAL A 198 18.77 7.41 0.57
N ALA A 199 19.89 7.94 1.10
CA ALA A 199 21.01 8.39 0.28
C ALA A 199 21.58 7.25 -0.58
N ALA A 200 21.81 6.07 0.03
CA ALA A 200 22.30 4.89 -0.69
C ALA A 200 21.32 4.42 -1.78
N GLY A 201 20.01 4.52 -1.54
CA GLY A 201 18.98 4.23 -2.53
C GLY A 201 18.95 5.25 -3.67
N VAL A 202 19.11 6.55 -3.38
CA VAL A 202 19.18 7.60 -4.41
C VAL A 202 20.42 7.48 -5.27
N ASP A 203 21.57 7.16 -4.68
CA ASP A 203 22.79 6.90 -5.44
C ASP A 203 22.61 5.69 -6.37
N GLN A 204 21.91 4.65 -5.91
CA GLN A 204 21.58 3.51 -6.77
C GLN A 204 20.62 3.90 -7.91
N LEU A 205 19.60 4.71 -7.65
CA LEU A 205 18.72 5.26 -8.68
C LEU A 205 19.51 6.04 -9.73
N ARG A 206 20.44 6.89 -9.30
CA ARG A 206 21.33 7.66 -10.19
C ARG A 206 22.18 6.75 -11.07
N ARG A 207 22.76 5.68 -10.52
CA ARG A 207 23.55 4.70 -11.30
C ARG A 207 22.72 3.92 -12.30
N ILE A 208 21.45 3.62 -12.00
CA ILE A 208 20.56 2.93 -12.93
C ILE A 208 20.18 3.84 -14.10
N ILE A 209 19.97 5.12 -13.80
CA ILE A 209 19.59 6.14 -14.80
C ILE A 209 20.81 6.54 -15.66
N ASN A 210 21.99 6.68 -15.04
CA ASN A 210 23.28 6.98 -15.69
C ASN A 210 24.28 5.85 -15.44
N PRO A 211 24.22 4.76 -16.22
CA PRO A 211 25.28 3.78 -16.24
C PRO A 211 26.47 4.39 -17.01
N GLU A 212 27.43 4.97 -16.28
CA GLU A 212 28.76 5.26 -16.83
C GLU A 212 29.48 3.98 -17.27
#